data_AF-A0A9P9E8L6-F1
#
_entry.id   AF-A0A9P9E8L6-F1
#
_cell.length_a   1.000
_cell.length_b   1.000
_cell.length_c   1.000
_cell.angle_alpha   90.00
_cell.angle_beta   90.00
_cell.angle_gamma   90.00
#
_symmetry.space_group_name_H-M   'P 1'
#
loop_
_entity.id
_entity.type
_entity.pdbx_description
1 polymer ?
#
loop_
_entity_poly.entity_id
_entity_poly.type
_entity_poly.pdbx_seq_one_letter_code
_entity_poly.pdbx_strand_id
1 'polypeptide(L)'
;MGGKASALGRTQGGGAVDAGAAIASFMGTGAGAGAATAAGNTKRQLLGGLLGGGKGKGKGNGAAAGAGTKTAKGTTENGVAAAAGQGASAGLPTTADDGTVTMTFHQVNQDGAGPLTAQIDATSGGTDPAAFQDATVTQDVPGIGIGGLSGASTMDFPVKVQMPQGMTCRGTAGGAQNVCIVRMQNAALAGPFGGSAAFTQSTAAKKRAVEYNLRKRHMARGILGKADLE
;
A
#
# COMPACT_ATOMS: atom_id res chain seq x y z
N MET A 1 -26.21 9.00 9.25
CA MET A 1 -25.41 10.17 8.81
C MET A 1 -24.37 9.71 7.80
N GLY A 2 -24.68 9.76 6.49
CA GLY A 2 -23.76 9.35 5.43
C GLY A 2 -23.21 10.56 4.69
N GLY A 3 -22.03 11.08 5.08
CA GLY A 3 -21.33 12.13 4.32
C GLY A 3 -20.85 11.60 2.95
N LYS A 4 -20.29 12.44 2.07
CA LYS A 4 -19.67 11.95 0.82
C LYS A 4 -18.34 11.22 1.12
N ALA A 5 -17.99 10.20 0.33
CA ALA A 5 -16.67 9.58 0.39
C ALA A 5 -15.61 10.48 -0.27
N SER A 6 -14.33 10.34 0.12
CA SER A 6 -13.22 10.99 -0.61
C SER A 6 -12.77 10.12 -1.79
N ALA A 7 -11.76 10.57 -2.55
CA ALA A 7 -11.13 9.78 -3.61
C ALA A 7 -10.50 8.46 -3.11
N LEU A 8 -10.28 8.34 -1.79
CA LEU A 8 -9.74 7.16 -1.11
C LEU A 8 -10.82 6.36 -0.38
N GLY A 9 -12.09 6.75 -0.53
CA GLY A 9 -13.22 6.08 0.11
C GLY A 9 -13.52 6.64 1.50
N ARG A 10 -14.00 5.75 2.37
CA ARG A 10 -14.47 6.09 3.71
C ARG A 10 -14.31 4.92 4.68
N THR A 11 -14.21 5.22 5.96
CA THR A 11 -14.19 4.22 7.03
C THR A 11 -15.54 4.18 7.75
N GLN A 12 -15.87 3.02 8.31
CA GLN A 12 -17.04 2.87 9.17
C GLN A 12 -16.80 3.66 10.48
N GLY A 13 -17.65 4.64 10.76
CA GLY A 13 -17.56 5.50 11.95
C GLY A 13 -16.49 6.61 11.90
N GLY A 14 -15.48 6.52 11.03
CA GLY A 14 -14.41 7.53 10.91
C GLY A 14 -14.57 8.54 9.77
N GLY A 15 -15.55 8.37 8.88
CA GLY A 15 -15.85 9.34 7.82
C GLY A 15 -14.99 9.15 6.56
N ALA A 16 -14.82 10.23 5.78
CA ALA A 16 -14.03 10.20 4.55
C ALA A 16 -12.52 10.04 4.87
N VAL A 17 -11.80 9.27 4.07
CA VAL A 17 -10.35 9.06 4.26
C VAL A 17 -9.59 10.32 3.84
N ASP A 18 -8.74 10.83 4.74
CA ASP A 18 -7.86 11.98 4.51
C ASP A 18 -6.39 11.52 4.54
N ALA A 19 -5.76 11.48 3.37
CA ALA A 19 -4.35 11.10 3.24
C ALA A 19 -3.42 12.09 3.95
N GLY A 20 -3.73 13.39 3.91
CA GLY A 20 -2.91 14.41 4.55
C GLY A 20 -2.86 14.23 6.06
N ALA A 21 -4.01 13.99 6.69
CA ALA A 21 -4.08 13.71 8.12
C ALA A 21 -3.36 12.39 8.50
N ALA A 22 -3.54 11.32 7.71
CA ALA A 22 -2.88 10.04 7.95
C ALA A 22 -1.34 10.16 7.81
N ILE A 23 -0.87 10.84 6.77
CA ILE A 23 0.56 11.09 6.54
C ILE A 23 1.13 11.95 7.66
N ALA A 24 0.46 13.04 8.06
CA ALA A 24 0.94 13.89 9.15
C ALA A 24 1.06 13.10 10.46
N SER A 25 0.10 12.25 10.79
CA SER A 25 0.16 11.36 11.96
C SER A 25 1.36 10.40 11.88
N PHE A 26 1.54 9.73 10.74
CA PHE A 26 2.68 8.84 10.51
C PHE A 26 4.03 9.57 10.60
N MET A 27 4.12 10.79 10.05
CA MET A 27 5.31 11.64 10.09
C MET A 27 5.56 12.28 11.47
N GLY A 28 4.65 12.12 12.44
CA GLY A 28 4.76 12.71 13.78
C GLY A 28 4.46 14.21 13.83
N THR A 29 3.79 14.75 12.82
CA THR A 29 3.40 16.17 12.72
C THR A 29 1.88 16.38 12.89
N GLY A 30 1.11 15.31 13.03
CA GLY A 30 -0.34 15.35 13.25
C GLY A 30 -0.74 15.76 14.67
N ALA A 31 -2.00 16.20 14.82
CA ALA A 31 -2.58 16.50 16.13
C ALA A 31 -2.58 15.22 17.02
N GLY A 32 -1.83 15.24 18.12
CA GLY A 32 -1.65 14.08 19.02
C GLY A 32 -0.25 13.43 18.98
N ALA A 33 0.69 13.94 18.19
CA ALA A 33 2.05 13.40 18.05
C ALA A 33 2.92 13.38 19.33
N GLY A 34 2.44 13.99 20.44
CA GLY A 34 3.14 14.04 21.72
C GLY A 34 3.12 12.76 22.56
N ALA A 35 2.43 11.70 22.14
CA ALA A 35 2.30 10.45 22.93
C ALA A 35 3.24 9.30 22.48
N ALA A 36 3.97 9.46 21.37
CA ALA A 36 4.74 8.38 20.76
C ALA A 36 6.10 8.09 21.43
N THR A 37 6.53 8.89 22.42
CA THR A 37 7.81 8.70 23.13
C THR A 37 7.74 7.70 24.30
N ALA A 38 6.60 7.03 24.55
CA ALA A 38 6.43 6.12 25.68
C ALA A 38 6.10 4.65 25.31
N ALA A 39 6.21 4.25 24.04
CA ALA A 39 6.05 2.85 23.63
C ALA A 39 7.41 2.19 23.31
N GLY A 40 8.26 2.12 24.32
CA GLY A 40 9.48 1.32 24.27
C GLY A 40 9.15 -0.17 24.02
N ASN A 41 9.98 -0.82 23.20
CA ASN A 41 10.16 -2.26 23.07
C ASN A 41 9.16 -3.15 22.30
N THR A 42 8.07 -2.67 21.71
CA THR A 42 7.23 -3.55 20.83
C THR A 42 7.87 -3.84 19.47
N LYS A 43 8.95 -3.12 19.12
CA LYS A 43 9.70 -3.26 17.85
C LYS A 43 10.34 -4.65 17.64
N ARG A 44 10.38 -5.50 18.67
CA ARG A 44 10.96 -6.86 18.61
C ARG A 44 9.91 -7.98 18.56
N GLN A 45 8.63 -7.70 18.80
CA GLN A 45 7.58 -8.73 18.77
C GLN A 45 6.99 -8.93 17.36
N LEU A 46 6.87 -7.86 16.58
CA LEU A 46 6.38 -7.94 15.19
C LEU A 46 7.41 -8.59 14.23
N LEU A 47 8.72 -8.35 14.45
CA LEU A 47 9.78 -9.00 13.67
C LEU A 47 10.20 -10.36 14.26
N GLY A 48 9.99 -10.60 15.56
CA GLY A 48 10.30 -11.87 16.21
C GLY A 48 9.35 -13.01 15.79
N GLY A 49 8.10 -12.69 15.45
CA GLY A 49 7.17 -13.66 14.84
C GLY A 49 7.44 -13.96 13.36
N LEU A 50 8.18 -13.09 12.67
CA LEU A 50 8.49 -13.21 11.24
C LEU A 50 9.84 -13.90 10.96
N LEU A 51 10.77 -13.92 11.94
CA LEU A 51 12.14 -14.43 11.75
C LEU A 51 12.50 -15.67 12.57
N GLY A 52 11.54 -16.53 12.91
CA GLY A 52 11.80 -17.94 13.23
C GLY A 52 12.75 -18.17 14.42
N GLY A 53 12.23 -18.08 15.64
CA GLY A 53 12.95 -18.47 16.85
C GLY A 53 12.12 -19.39 17.74
N GLY A 54 12.13 -20.70 17.47
CA GLY A 54 11.48 -21.68 18.33
C GLY A 54 11.70 -23.13 17.87
N LYS A 55 12.60 -23.83 18.55
CA LYS A 55 12.93 -25.25 18.37
C LYS A 55 11.66 -26.12 18.36
N GLY A 56 11.33 -26.71 17.21
CA GLY A 56 10.29 -27.73 17.09
C GLY A 56 10.51 -28.56 15.83
N LYS A 57 10.89 -29.83 15.99
CA LYS A 57 10.96 -30.81 14.90
C LYS A 57 9.56 -30.95 14.27
N GLY A 58 9.40 -30.50 13.02
CA GLY A 58 8.17 -30.68 12.25
C GLY A 58 8.45 -30.54 10.75
N LYS A 59 8.27 -31.63 10.01
CA LYS A 59 8.50 -31.75 8.57
C LYS A 59 7.52 -30.89 7.77
N GLY A 60 8.02 -30.23 6.72
CA GLY A 60 7.27 -29.88 5.51
C GLY A 60 6.33 -28.68 5.60
N ASN A 61 6.70 -27.58 4.96
CA ASN A 61 6.07 -27.10 3.72
C ASN A 61 6.66 -25.73 3.39
N GLY A 62 7.27 -25.62 2.20
CA GLY A 62 7.74 -24.34 1.69
C GLY A 62 6.60 -23.34 1.70
N ALA A 63 6.80 -22.20 2.37
CA ALA A 63 5.88 -21.07 2.30
C ALA A 63 5.85 -20.61 0.84
N ALA A 64 4.79 -21.01 0.12
CA ALA A 64 4.51 -20.47 -1.19
C ALA A 64 4.38 -18.95 -1.04
N ALA A 65 5.21 -18.20 -1.76
CA ALA A 65 5.13 -16.75 -1.81
C ALA A 65 3.71 -16.35 -2.27
N GLY A 66 2.87 -15.92 -1.32
CA GLY A 66 1.44 -15.64 -1.56
C GLY A 66 0.48 -16.24 -0.52
N ALA A 67 0.93 -17.18 0.33
CA ALA A 67 0.10 -17.66 1.43
C ALA A 67 -0.02 -16.59 2.52
N GLY A 68 -1.24 -16.08 2.75
CA GLY A 68 -1.53 -15.15 3.84
C GLY A 68 -1.26 -15.74 5.22
N THR A 69 -1.04 -14.88 6.20
CA THR A 69 -0.79 -15.25 7.59
C THR A 69 -2.03 -14.98 8.42
N LYS A 70 -2.55 -15.98 9.14
CA LYS A 70 -3.73 -15.81 10.00
C LYS A 70 -3.45 -14.87 11.16
N THR A 71 -4.36 -13.93 11.39
CA THR A 71 -4.35 -13.09 12.58
C THR A 71 -4.99 -13.83 13.74
N ALA A 72 -4.43 -13.69 14.94
CA ALA A 72 -4.97 -14.32 16.14
C ALA A 72 -6.37 -13.77 16.48
N LYS A 73 -7.25 -14.64 16.97
CA LYS A 73 -8.59 -14.22 17.41
C LYS A 73 -8.48 -13.24 18.58
N GLY A 74 -9.17 -12.11 18.49
CA GLY A 74 -9.19 -11.07 19.53
C GLY A 74 -8.10 -10.01 19.39
N THR A 75 -7.33 -10.01 18.30
CA THR A 75 -6.46 -8.88 17.95
C THR A 75 -7.30 -7.61 17.74
N THR A 76 -6.83 -6.48 18.28
CA THR A 76 -7.41 -5.16 18.05
C THR A 76 -6.71 -4.50 16.86
N GLU A 77 -7.48 -4.03 15.89
CA GLU A 77 -6.98 -3.34 14.71
C GLU A 77 -6.50 -1.91 15.04
N ASN A 78 -5.27 -1.80 15.52
CA ASN A 78 -4.64 -0.53 15.92
C ASN A 78 -3.45 -0.13 15.04
N GLY A 79 -3.25 -0.76 13.88
CA GLY A 79 -2.07 -0.60 13.03
C GLY A 79 -1.77 0.86 12.64
N VAL A 80 -2.79 1.65 12.29
CA VAL A 80 -2.62 3.08 11.94
C VAL A 80 -2.13 3.88 13.16
N ALA A 81 -2.70 3.64 14.34
CA ALA A 81 -2.27 4.31 15.57
C ALA A 81 -0.85 3.86 15.98
N ALA A 82 -0.55 2.56 15.83
CA ALA A 82 0.78 2.01 16.13
C ALA A 82 1.86 2.52 15.16
N ALA A 83 1.48 2.94 13.95
CA ALA A 83 2.36 3.51 12.95
C ALA A 83 2.61 5.03 13.13
N ALA A 84 1.84 5.70 13.99
CA ALA A 84 2.00 7.14 14.23
C ALA A 84 3.43 7.47 14.71
N GLY A 85 4.02 8.52 14.14
CA GLY A 85 5.38 8.96 14.44
C GLY A 85 6.52 8.10 13.86
N GLN A 86 6.25 6.92 13.30
CA GLN A 86 7.31 6.07 12.74
C GLN A 86 8.05 6.74 11.56
N GLY A 87 7.35 7.59 10.80
CA GLY A 87 7.91 8.35 9.69
C GLY A 87 8.77 9.55 10.10
N ALA A 88 8.76 9.96 11.37
CA ALA A 88 9.50 11.15 11.83
C ALA A 88 11.01 11.02 11.59
N SER A 89 11.57 9.81 11.69
CA SER A 89 12.99 9.54 11.43
C SER A 89 13.24 8.79 10.12
N ALA A 90 12.33 7.91 9.71
CA ALA A 90 12.53 7.05 8.54
C ALA A 90 11.99 7.65 7.23
N GLY A 91 11.15 8.70 7.31
CA GLY A 91 10.36 9.17 6.18
C GLY A 91 9.25 8.20 5.79
N LEU A 92 8.56 8.52 4.69
CA LEU A 92 7.56 7.62 4.10
C LEU A 92 8.22 6.35 3.53
N PRO A 93 7.51 5.21 3.53
CA PRO A 93 7.94 4.03 2.79
C PRO A 93 8.32 4.37 1.35
N THR A 94 9.42 3.80 0.86
CA THR A 94 9.93 4.05 -0.50
C THR A 94 9.78 2.79 -1.35
N THR A 95 9.47 2.94 -2.64
CA THR A 95 9.41 1.80 -3.57
C THR A 95 10.73 1.04 -3.64
N ALA A 96 10.66 -0.23 -4.03
CA ALA A 96 11.84 -0.92 -4.55
C ALA A 96 12.37 -0.22 -5.80
N ASP A 97 13.61 -0.55 -6.16
CA ASP A 97 14.27 0.15 -7.25
C ASP A 97 13.56 -0.04 -8.57
N ASP A 98 12.91 -1.17 -8.83
CA ASP A 98 12.08 -1.48 -10.01
C ASP A 98 10.74 -0.69 -10.05
N GLY A 99 10.39 0.03 -8.98
CA GLY A 99 9.12 0.73 -8.84
C GLY A 99 8.01 -0.12 -8.23
N THR A 100 8.34 -1.30 -7.69
CA THR A 100 7.40 -2.13 -6.93
C THR A 100 7.15 -1.54 -5.55
N VAL A 101 5.88 -1.41 -5.18
CA VAL A 101 5.40 -1.11 -3.83
C VAL A 101 5.01 -2.43 -3.17
N THR A 102 5.54 -2.73 -1.98
CA THR A 102 5.12 -3.89 -1.18
C THR A 102 4.32 -3.43 0.02
N MET A 103 3.17 -4.05 0.24
CA MET A 103 2.23 -3.72 1.31
C MET A 103 1.76 -5.00 1.99
N THR A 104 1.29 -4.86 3.22
CA THR A 104 0.50 -5.89 3.89
C THR A 104 -0.96 -5.49 3.82
N PHE A 105 -1.80 -6.33 3.22
CA PHE A 105 -3.24 -6.16 3.21
C PHE A 105 -3.86 -7.01 4.30
N HIS A 106 -4.53 -6.35 5.25
CA HIS A 106 -5.24 -7.02 6.32
C HIS A 106 -6.70 -7.25 5.92
N GLN A 107 -7.04 -8.50 5.57
CA GLN A 107 -8.41 -8.90 5.31
C GLN A 107 -9.11 -9.17 6.64
N VAL A 108 -10.26 -8.53 6.88
CA VAL A 108 -11.04 -8.73 8.12
C VAL A 108 -12.09 -9.83 7.98
N ASN A 109 -12.76 -9.90 6.81
CA ASN A 109 -13.86 -10.82 6.54
C ASN A 109 -13.94 -11.17 5.03
N GLN A 110 -15.02 -11.85 4.62
CA GLN A 110 -15.28 -12.26 3.23
C GLN A 110 -15.25 -11.08 2.26
N ASP A 111 -15.94 -10.00 2.63
CA ASP A 111 -16.21 -8.88 1.75
C ASP A 111 -14.93 -8.11 1.41
N GLY A 112 -13.90 -8.20 2.25
CA GLY A 112 -12.58 -7.60 2.00
C GLY A 112 -11.61 -8.47 1.19
N ALA A 113 -12.00 -9.68 0.78
CA ALA A 113 -11.14 -10.57 0.00
C ALA A 113 -10.85 -10.00 -1.40
N GLY A 114 -9.74 -10.46 -2.01
CA GLY A 114 -9.39 -10.10 -3.37
C GLY A 114 -10.25 -10.79 -4.45
N PRO A 115 -9.82 -10.75 -5.73
CA PRO A 115 -8.63 -10.02 -6.20
C PRO A 115 -8.81 -8.50 -6.06
N LEU A 116 -7.71 -7.79 -5.89
CA LEU A 116 -7.67 -6.34 -5.78
C LEU A 116 -7.27 -5.71 -7.11
N THR A 117 -7.87 -4.58 -7.42
CA THR A 117 -7.38 -3.63 -8.43
C THR A 117 -6.61 -2.53 -7.74
N ALA A 118 -5.60 -1.97 -8.40
CA ALA A 118 -4.80 -0.87 -7.87
C ALA A 118 -4.77 0.31 -8.82
N GLN A 119 -4.80 1.52 -8.25
CA GLN A 119 -4.53 2.75 -8.98
C GLN A 119 -3.59 3.64 -8.16
N ILE A 120 -2.76 4.42 -8.83
CA ILE A 120 -1.78 5.30 -8.21
C ILE A 120 -2.01 6.74 -8.67
N ASP A 121 -2.13 7.64 -7.70
CA ASP A 121 -2.07 9.08 -7.90
C ASP A 121 -0.65 9.58 -7.56
N ALA A 122 0.00 10.20 -8.54
CA ALA A 122 1.35 10.74 -8.40
C ALA A 122 1.38 12.26 -8.11
N THR A 123 0.23 12.92 -7.98
CA THR A 123 0.11 14.39 -8.04
C THR A 123 -0.80 15.00 -6.99
N SER A 124 -2.04 14.54 -6.83
CA SER A 124 -3.05 15.24 -6.03
C SER A 124 -2.94 14.99 -4.53
N GLY A 125 -2.10 14.03 -4.11
CA GLY A 125 -2.03 13.60 -2.72
C GLY A 125 -3.26 12.80 -2.29
N GLY A 126 -3.93 12.13 -3.24
CA GLY A 126 -5.13 11.32 -3.00
C GLY A 126 -6.42 12.13 -2.84
N THR A 127 -6.46 13.37 -3.34
CA THR A 127 -7.62 14.27 -3.22
C THR A 127 -8.46 14.32 -4.48
N ASP A 128 -7.87 14.08 -5.65
CA ASP A 128 -8.52 14.11 -6.96
C ASP A 128 -8.67 12.69 -7.54
N PRO A 129 -9.90 12.16 -7.70
CA PRO A 129 -10.14 10.88 -8.34
C PRO A 129 -9.59 10.78 -9.77
N ALA A 130 -9.51 11.90 -10.51
CA ALA A 130 -9.03 11.92 -11.89
C ALA A 130 -7.49 11.82 -12.01
N ALA A 131 -6.77 12.03 -10.90
CA ALA A 131 -5.32 11.92 -10.86
C ALA A 131 -4.82 10.46 -10.75
N PHE A 132 -5.72 9.53 -10.43
CA PHE A 132 -5.41 8.11 -10.32
C PHE A 132 -5.28 7.45 -11.69
N GLN A 133 -4.20 6.68 -11.86
CA GLN A 133 -3.96 5.86 -13.05
C GLN A 133 -3.84 4.39 -12.63
N ASP A 134 -4.33 3.49 -13.48
CA ASP A 134 -4.27 2.04 -13.20
C ASP A 134 -2.83 1.56 -13.02
N ALA A 135 -2.64 0.70 -12.01
CA ALA A 135 -1.37 0.08 -11.66
C ALA A 135 -1.53 -1.43 -11.57
N THR A 136 -0.47 -2.18 -11.89
CA THR A 136 -0.54 -3.63 -11.94
C THR A 136 -0.33 -4.24 -10.56
N VAL A 137 -1.27 -5.04 -10.08
CA VAL A 137 -1.07 -5.88 -8.88
C VAL A 137 -0.31 -7.14 -9.30
N THR A 138 0.95 -7.26 -8.87
CA THR A 138 1.85 -8.37 -9.24
C THR A 138 1.88 -9.50 -8.22
N GLN A 139 1.37 -9.24 -7.02
CA GLN A 139 1.09 -10.23 -5.99
C GLN A 139 -0.15 -9.77 -5.25
N ASP A 140 -1.18 -10.60 -5.19
CA ASP A 140 -2.53 -10.20 -4.77
C ASP A 140 -3.06 -11.05 -3.62
N VAL A 141 -4.12 -10.56 -2.97
CA VAL A 141 -4.96 -11.32 -2.05
C VAL A 141 -5.75 -12.34 -2.87
N PRO A 142 -5.67 -13.65 -2.55
CA PRO A 142 -6.46 -14.64 -3.25
C PRO A 142 -7.96 -14.36 -3.08
N GLY A 143 -8.73 -14.52 -4.15
CA GLY A 143 -10.18 -14.32 -4.10
C GLY A 143 -10.94 -15.42 -3.36
N ILE A 144 -12.21 -15.13 -3.07
CA ILE A 144 -13.11 -16.07 -2.37
C ILE A 144 -13.19 -17.40 -3.13
N GLY A 145 -13.05 -18.51 -2.41
CA GLY A 145 -13.17 -19.86 -2.98
C GLY A 145 -11.89 -20.38 -3.67
N ILE A 146 -10.85 -19.56 -3.83
CA ILE A 146 -9.54 -20.00 -4.30
C ILE A 146 -8.70 -20.46 -3.10
N GLY A 147 -8.16 -21.68 -3.15
CA GLY A 147 -7.20 -22.18 -2.16
C GLY A 147 -7.77 -22.55 -0.78
N GLY A 148 -9.09 -22.76 -0.65
CA GLY A 148 -9.71 -23.20 0.62
C GLY A 148 -9.76 -22.13 1.71
N LEU A 149 -9.57 -20.85 1.35
CA LEU A 149 -9.80 -19.72 2.24
C LEU A 149 -11.29 -19.71 2.65
N SER A 150 -11.53 -19.96 3.94
CA SER A 150 -12.87 -19.86 4.54
C SER A 150 -13.44 -18.46 4.31
N GLY A 151 -14.75 -18.37 4.10
CA GLY A 151 -15.45 -17.10 3.90
C GLY A 151 -15.23 -16.08 5.04
N ALA A 152 -14.79 -16.48 6.22
CA ALA A 152 -14.40 -15.55 7.27
C ALA A 152 -12.98 -15.85 7.73
N SER A 153 -12.00 -15.13 7.17
CA SER A 153 -10.64 -15.22 7.66
C SER A 153 -10.01 -13.85 7.84
N THR A 154 -9.68 -13.54 9.08
CA THR A 154 -8.82 -12.42 9.47
C THR A 154 -7.38 -12.81 9.17
N MET A 155 -6.80 -12.28 8.10
CA MET A 155 -5.46 -12.65 7.64
C MET A 155 -4.72 -11.47 7.01
N ASP A 156 -3.39 -11.50 7.14
CA ASP A 156 -2.46 -10.60 6.49
C ASP A 156 -1.94 -11.22 5.19
N PHE A 157 -2.05 -10.50 4.09
CA PHE A 157 -1.53 -10.92 2.79
C PHE A 157 -0.45 -9.95 2.31
N PRO A 158 0.73 -10.44 1.89
CA PRO A 158 1.69 -9.62 1.16
C PRO A 158 1.13 -9.29 -0.22
N VAL A 159 1.01 -8.00 -0.51
CA VAL A 159 0.53 -7.46 -1.78
C VAL A 159 1.64 -6.65 -2.43
N LYS A 160 1.80 -6.80 -3.75
CA LYS A 160 2.76 -6.02 -4.54
C LYS A 160 2.05 -5.31 -5.67
N VAL A 161 2.37 -4.02 -5.83
CA VAL A 161 1.85 -3.17 -6.91
C VAL A 161 3.01 -2.59 -7.67
N GLN A 162 3.02 -2.77 -8.99
CA GLN A 162 3.98 -2.16 -9.89
C GLN A 162 3.50 -0.78 -10.31
N MET A 163 4.33 0.24 -10.09
CA MET A 163 4.05 1.59 -10.58
C MET A 163 3.96 1.63 -12.11
N PRO A 164 3.02 2.43 -12.69
CA PRO A 164 2.95 2.66 -14.12
C PRO A 164 4.25 3.21 -14.70
N GLN A 165 4.61 2.77 -15.91
CA GLN A 165 5.80 3.25 -16.59
C GLN A 165 5.71 4.76 -16.86
N GLY A 166 6.82 5.48 -16.60
CA GLY A 166 6.87 6.93 -16.76
C GLY A 166 6.27 7.71 -15.59
N MET A 167 5.61 7.06 -14.64
CA MET A 167 5.06 7.73 -13.47
C MET A 167 6.16 8.16 -12.49
N THR A 168 6.02 9.38 -11.99
CA THR A 168 6.98 10.00 -11.06
C THR A 168 6.23 10.71 -9.96
N CYS A 169 6.51 10.37 -8.70
CA CYS A 169 5.82 10.96 -7.55
C CYS A 169 6.16 12.44 -7.40
N ARG A 170 5.14 13.29 -7.43
CA ARG A 170 5.20 14.75 -7.34
C ARG A 170 4.21 15.33 -6.33
N GLY A 171 3.31 14.51 -5.79
CA GLY A 171 2.29 14.95 -4.87
C GLY A 171 2.87 15.46 -3.56
N THR A 172 2.04 16.24 -2.88
CA THR A 172 2.32 16.74 -1.53
C THR A 172 1.09 16.47 -0.67
N ALA A 173 1.31 15.88 0.49
CA ALA A 173 0.24 15.56 1.43
C ALA A 173 0.82 15.44 2.85
N GLY A 174 0.13 15.98 3.85
CA GLY A 174 0.53 15.87 5.26
C GLY A 174 1.93 16.47 5.57
N GLY A 175 2.36 17.46 4.78
CA GLY A 175 3.70 18.05 4.87
C GLY A 175 4.82 17.25 4.18
N ALA A 176 4.55 16.04 3.69
CA ALA A 176 5.49 15.25 2.91
C ALA A 176 5.45 15.64 1.42
N GLN A 177 6.61 15.55 0.76
CA GLN A 177 6.81 15.89 -0.66
C GLN A 177 7.21 14.65 -1.48
N ASN A 178 7.06 14.72 -2.80
CA ASN A 178 7.32 13.60 -3.72
C ASN A 178 6.49 12.36 -3.36
N VAL A 179 5.24 12.57 -2.94
CA VAL A 179 4.32 11.53 -2.50
C VAL A 179 3.56 10.99 -3.69
N CYS A 180 3.43 9.67 -3.74
CA CYS A 180 2.38 8.98 -4.47
C CYS A 180 1.41 8.34 -3.48
N ILE A 181 0.15 8.24 -3.87
CA ILE A 181 -0.88 7.49 -3.14
C ILE A 181 -1.33 6.32 -4.00
N VAL A 182 -1.16 5.11 -3.48
CA VAL A 182 -1.82 3.92 -4.06
C VAL A 182 -3.16 3.73 -3.37
N ARG A 183 -4.20 3.48 -4.15
CA ARG A 183 -5.48 2.95 -3.66
C ARG A 183 -5.70 1.57 -4.23
N MET A 184 -6.19 0.65 -3.41
CA MET A 184 -6.54 -0.70 -3.80
C MET A 184 -7.96 -1.01 -3.37
N GLN A 185 -8.70 -1.71 -4.22
CA GLN A 185 -10.06 -2.12 -3.91
C GLN A 185 -10.46 -3.38 -4.67
N ASN A 186 -11.38 -4.15 -4.09
CA ASN A 186 -12.06 -5.25 -4.76
C ASN A 186 -13.37 -4.80 -5.44
N ALA A 187 -14.11 -5.76 -6.00
CA ALA A 187 -15.40 -5.56 -6.65
C ALA A 187 -16.56 -6.20 -5.88
N ALA A 188 -16.52 -6.19 -4.54
CA ALA A 188 -17.57 -6.81 -3.73
C ALA A 188 -18.93 -6.10 -3.88
N LEU A 189 -20.01 -6.88 -3.80
CA LEU A 189 -21.38 -6.39 -4.03
C LEU A 189 -21.83 -5.38 -2.98
N ALA A 190 -21.40 -5.53 -1.72
CA ALA A 190 -21.70 -4.61 -0.63
C ALA A 190 -20.94 -3.28 -0.71
N GLY A 191 -20.10 -3.12 -1.73
CA GLY A 191 -19.25 -1.96 -1.99
C GLY A 191 -17.80 -2.38 -2.19
N PRO A 192 -17.01 -1.62 -2.95
CA PRO A 192 -15.58 -1.89 -3.07
C PRO A 192 -14.92 -1.71 -1.69
N PHE A 193 -14.31 -2.77 -1.18
CA PHE A 193 -13.51 -2.76 0.03
C PHE A 193 -12.03 -2.72 -0.33
N GLY A 194 -11.24 -2.04 0.50
CA GLY A 194 -9.81 -1.99 0.34
C GLY A 194 -9.18 -0.91 1.20
N GLY A 195 -8.09 -0.31 0.69
CA GLY A 195 -7.32 0.66 1.44
C GLY A 195 -6.38 1.46 0.57
N SER A 196 -5.68 2.40 1.19
CA SER A 196 -4.72 3.26 0.51
C SER A 196 -3.43 3.39 1.32
N ALA A 197 -2.31 3.58 0.62
CA ALA A 197 -1.02 3.82 1.24
C ALA A 197 -0.29 4.99 0.56
N ALA A 198 0.48 5.72 1.36
CA ALA A 198 1.35 6.79 0.90
C ALA A 198 2.79 6.30 0.83
N PHE A 199 3.50 6.65 -0.24
CA PHE A 199 4.88 6.24 -0.44
C PHE A 199 5.65 7.27 -1.27
N THR A 200 6.97 7.15 -1.23
CA THR A 200 7.90 7.87 -2.12
C THR A 200 8.52 6.92 -3.13
N GLN A 201 9.08 7.47 -4.19
CA GLN A 201 9.75 6.71 -5.23
C GLN A 201 11.25 6.66 -4.98
N SER A 202 11.87 5.48 -5.17
CA SER A 202 13.33 5.38 -5.12
C SER A 202 13.98 6.23 -6.22
N THR A 203 15.22 6.65 -6.00
CA THR A 203 15.99 7.42 -7.00
C THR A 203 16.12 6.66 -8.32
N ALA A 204 16.35 5.34 -8.26
CA ALA A 204 16.47 4.50 -9.46
C ALA A 204 15.12 4.36 -10.19
N ALA A 205 14.03 4.17 -9.45
CA ALA A 205 12.69 4.11 -10.04
C ALA A 205 12.30 5.43 -10.73
N LYS A 206 12.58 6.56 -10.08
CA LYS A 206 12.39 7.90 -10.65
C LYS A 206 13.19 8.10 -11.92
N LYS A 207 14.47 7.69 -11.92
CA LYS A 207 15.34 7.77 -13.10
C LYS A 207 14.75 6.98 -14.28
N ARG A 208 14.36 5.72 -14.08
CA ARG A 208 13.76 4.90 -15.16
C ARG A 208 12.46 5.48 -15.69
N ALA A 209 11.63 6.05 -14.82
CA ALA A 209 10.40 6.73 -15.26
C ALA A 209 10.70 7.96 -16.13
N VAL A 210 11.70 8.77 -15.76
CA VAL A 210 12.12 9.91 -16.58
C VAL A 210 12.70 9.45 -17.93
N GLU A 211 13.58 8.44 -17.92
CA GLU A 211 14.17 7.87 -19.14
C GLU A 211 13.11 7.30 -20.07
N TYR A 212 12.10 6.61 -19.53
CA TYR A 212 10.95 6.12 -20.30
C TYR A 212 10.22 7.26 -21.02
N ASN A 213 9.93 8.34 -20.31
CA ASN A 213 9.25 9.51 -20.89
C ASN A 213 10.11 10.21 -21.95
N LEU A 214 11.41 10.33 -21.71
CA LEU A 214 12.34 10.90 -22.70
C LEU A 214 12.39 10.03 -23.96
N ARG A 215 12.54 8.70 -23.82
CA ARG A 215 12.51 7.76 -24.95
C ARG A 215 11.23 7.87 -25.75
N LYS A 216 10.05 7.89 -25.09
CA LYS A 216 8.76 8.10 -25.76
C LYS A 216 8.72 9.42 -26.54
N ARG A 217 9.22 10.51 -25.97
CA ARG A 217 9.30 11.80 -26.67
C ARG A 217 10.24 11.77 -27.86
N HIS A 218 11.40 11.12 -27.74
CA HIS A 218 12.34 10.98 -28.85
C HIS A 218 11.77 10.12 -29.98
N MET A 219 11.07 9.02 -29.67
CA MET A 219 10.36 8.19 -30.64
C MET A 219 9.25 8.98 -31.34
N ALA A 220 8.43 9.72 -30.57
CA ALA A 220 7.36 10.56 -31.13
C ALA A 220 7.90 11.68 -32.05
N ARG A 221 9.14 12.12 -31.83
CA ARG A 221 9.83 13.12 -32.65
C ARG A 221 10.66 12.51 -33.81
N GLY A 222 10.67 11.19 -33.98
CA GLY A 222 11.46 10.51 -35.01
C GLY A 222 12.98 10.57 -34.80
N ILE A 223 13.45 10.95 -33.61
CA ILE A 223 14.88 11.06 -33.27
C ILE A 223 15.48 9.67 -33.01
N LEU A 224 14.69 8.79 -32.39
CA LEU A 224 15.02 7.37 -32.28
C LEU A 224 14.16 6.63 -33.31
N GLY A 225 14.76 5.70 -34.07
CA GLY A 225 14.00 4.77 -34.90
C GLY A 225 12.93 4.08 -34.07
N LYS A 226 11.78 3.74 -34.67
CA LYS A 226 10.73 2.97 -33.98
C LYS A 226 11.41 1.71 -33.43
N ALA A 227 11.51 1.59 -32.11
CA ALA A 227 11.86 0.32 -31.52
C ALA A 227 10.65 -0.59 -31.77
N ASP A 228 10.89 -1.75 -32.37
CA ASP A 228 9.87 -2.77 -32.57
C ASP A 228 9.23 -3.05 -31.21
N LEU A 229 7.96 -2.68 -31.08
CA LEU A 229 7.16 -2.84 -29.87
C LEU A 229 6.54 -4.24 -29.92
N GLU A 230 7.24 -5.22 -29.36
CA GLU A 230 6.66 -6.49 -28.90
C GLU A 230 6.67 -6.54 -27.36
#